data_AF-A0A0G1TW81-F1
#
_entry.id   AF-A0A0G1TW81-F1
#
_cell.length_a   1.000
_cell.length_b   1.000
_cell.length_c   1.000
_cell.angle_alpha   90.00
_cell.angle_beta   90.00
_cell.angle_gamma   90.00
#
_symmetry.space_group_name_H-M   'P 1'
#
loop_
_entity.id
_entity.type
_entity.pdbx_description
1 polymer ?
#
loop_
_entity_poly.entity_id
_entity_poly.type
_entity_poly.pdbx_seq_one_letter_code
_entity_poly.pdbx_strand_id
1 'polypeptide(L)'
;MTYSNKFFKLNVMPAKKDKVSEEVITEVEVEEPAEAKPILEPQVVEAPPTVEPVKEDVPPAVQVVSEEPKKENGWLWILVAFVLGALVGTVSGYLVAKTQKLQNAKTQTTVAQTSPTPSPSPATDVKRADLKVQVLNGSGVAGAAAKAKTMLEGLGYVDVAAGNADGDFAETEIAVKDGQTAVYELVKKDVEDEYTLATEAASLDADSDYDAVITLGAE
;
A
#
# COMPACT_ATOMS: atom_id res chain seq x y z
N MET A 1 -13.99 -4.30 -71.38
CA MET A 1 -13.67 -4.25 -69.94
C MET A 1 -13.06 -5.60 -69.59
N THR A 2 -11.74 -5.65 -69.42
CA THR A 2 -10.98 -6.90 -69.28
C THR A 2 -10.26 -6.89 -67.94
N TYR A 3 -10.61 -7.87 -67.09
CA TYR A 3 -10.07 -8.09 -65.76
C TYR A 3 -8.61 -8.59 -65.82
N SER A 4 -7.73 -7.97 -65.03
CA SER A 4 -6.32 -8.34 -64.88
C SER A 4 -6.10 -9.06 -63.55
N ASN A 5 -6.10 -10.39 -63.57
CA ASN A 5 -5.62 -11.23 -62.46
C ASN A 5 -4.15 -11.63 -62.73
N LYS A 6 -3.19 -10.93 -62.13
CA LYS A 6 -1.81 -11.39 -62.03
C LYS A 6 -1.65 -12.19 -60.74
N PHE A 7 -1.57 -13.51 -60.90
CA PHE A 7 -1.25 -14.48 -59.87
C PHE A 7 0.12 -14.19 -59.23
N PHE A 8 0.12 -14.06 -57.90
CA PHE A 8 1.29 -14.06 -57.03
C PHE A 8 1.95 -15.43 -57.09
N LYS A 9 3.23 -15.50 -57.46
CA LYS A 9 4.04 -16.71 -57.33
C LYS A 9 4.41 -16.91 -55.86
N LEU A 10 3.85 -17.94 -55.26
CA LEU A 10 4.19 -18.45 -53.95
C LEU A 10 5.57 -19.13 -54.03
N ASN A 11 6.58 -18.58 -53.37
CA ASN A 11 7.93 -19.15 -53.34
C ASN A 11 7.99 -20.16 -52.17
N VAL A 12 7.76 -21.44 -52.47
CA VAL A 12 7.87 -22.54 -51.50
C VAL A 12 9.35 -22.85 -51.29
N MET A 13 9.88 -22.57 -50.10
CA MET A 13 11.23 -22.97 -49.70
C MET A 13 11.27 -24.49 -49.44
N PRO A 14 12.30 -25.23 -49.91
CA PRO A 14 12.45 -26.64 -49.57
C PRO A 14 12.95 -26.79 -48.13
N ALA A 15 12.25 -27.64 -47.38
CA ALA A 15 12.65 -28.15 -46.07
C ALA A 15 14.01 -28.87 -46.17
N LYS A 16 14.96 -28.48 -45.31
CA LYS A 16 16.22 -29.19 -45.10
C LYS A 16 16.09 -29.98 -43.80
N LYS A 17 15.89 -31.29 -43.92
CA LYS A 17 15.96 -32.26 -42.82
C LYS A 17 17.35 -32.90 -42.79
N ASP A 18 17.90 -32.90 -41.57
CA ASP A 18 18.70 -33.94 -40.94
C ASP A 18 20.02 -34.35 -41.61
N LYS A 19 21.13 -33.87 -41.05
CA LYS A 19 22.29 -34.74 -40.83
C LYS A 19 22.99 -34.38 -39.51
N VAL A 20 22.94 -35.39 -38.65
CA VAL A 20 23.57 -35.55 -37.35
C VAL A 20 25.09 -35.53 -37.47
N SER A 21 25.74 -34.78 -36.57
CA SER A 21 27.11 -34.90 -36.09
C SER A 21 27.00 -34.60 -34.59
N GLU A 22 26.88 -35.60 -33.70
CA GLU A 22 27.97 -36.38 -33.09
C GLU A 22 29.24 -35.56 -32.80
N GLU A 23 29.73 -35.70 -31.56
CA GLU A 23 30.85 -35.00 -30.89
C GLU A 23 30.42 -33.63 -30.33
N VAL A 24 30.42 -33.32 -29.02
CA VAL A 24 31.29 -33.72 -27.91
C VAL A 24 30.45 -33.67 -26.63
N ILE A 25 30.40 -34.80 -25.91
CA ILE A 25 29.91 -34.87 -24.54
C ILE A 25 31.07 -34.35 -23.68
N THR A 26 31.02 -33.08 -23.28
CA THR A 26 31.90 -32.58 -22.24
C THR A 26 31.28 -32.96 -20.91
N GLU A 27 31.77 -34.06 -20.39
CA GLU A 27 31.66 -34.53 -19.01
C GLU A 27 32.06 -33.38 -18.08
N VAL A 28 31.06 -32.68 -17.52
CA VAL A 28 31.27 -31.80 -16.37
C VAL A 28 31.08 -32.66 -15.14
N GLU A 29 32.23 -32.98 -14.58
CA GLU A 29 32.48 -33.67 -13.33
C GLU A 29 31.64 -33.03 -12.20
N VAL A 30 30.71 -33.83 -11.69
CA VAL A 30 29.99 -33.59 -10.45
C VAL A 30 30.96 -33.88 -9.31
N GLU A 31 31.67 -32.87 -8.83
CA GLU A 31 32.35 -32.93 -7.54
C GLU A 31 31.39 -32.51 -6.43
N GLU A 32 30.60 -33.47 -5.97
CA GLU A 32 30.04 -33.55 -4.62
C GLU A 32 30.02 -35.05 -4.30
N PRO A 33 30.72 -35.56 -3.26
CA PRO A 33 30.38 -35.22 -1.87
C PRO A 33 31.54 -35.29 -0.86
N ALA A 34 31.56 -34.37 0.10
CA ALA A 34 32.29 -34.55 1.35
C ALA A 34 31.33 -34.50 2.54
N GLU A 35 30.46 -35.52 2.63
CA GLU A 35 29.90 -35.94 3.91
C GLU A 35 30.93 -36.77 4.68
N ALA A 36 31.44 -36.22 5.78
CA ALA A 36 32.10 -36.99 6.83
C ALA A 36 31.57 -36.56 8.20
N LYS A 37 30.41 -37.15 8.55
CA LYS A 37 30.07 -37.90 9.77
C LYS A 37 30.32 -37.29 11.18
N PRO A 38 29.51 -37.73 12.17
CA PRO A 38 29.01 -36.92 13.27
C PRO A 38 29.93 -36.97 14.49
N ILE A 39 30.03 -35.84 15.20
CA ILE A 39 30.62 -35.80 16.54
C ILE A 39 29.52 -36.17 17.54
N LEU A 40 29.55 -37.43 17.98
CA LEU A 40 28.96 -37.89 19.23
C LEU A 40 30.01 -37.67 20.33
N GLU A 41 29.68 -36.93 21.40
CA GLU A 41 29.38 -37.58 22.67
C GLU A 41 28.89 -36.58 23.74
N PRO A 42 27.96 -37.02 24.61
CA PRO A 42 27.33 -36.22 25.64
C PRO A 42 28.04 -36.41 27.00
N GLN A 43 28.20 -35.32 27.76
CA GLN A 43 28.37 -35.38 29.22
C GLN A 43 27.51 -34.27 29.83
N VAL A 44 26.32 -34.59 30.34
CA VAL A 44 26.09 -35.02 31.73
C VAL A 44 26.68 -34.01 32.71
N VAL A 45 25.85 -33.07 33.16
CA VAL A 45 25.84 -32.70 34.57
C VAL A 45 24.40 -32.85 35.06
N GLU A 46 24.29 -33.64 36.12
CA GLU A 46 23.10 -34.07 36.82
C GLU A 46 22.17 -32.93 37.26
N ALA A 47 20.88 -33.12 36.95
CA ALA A 47 19.72 -33.24 37.84
C ALA A 47 19.71 -32.64 39.29
N PRO A 48 18.50 -32.36 39.83
CA PRO A 48 18.18 -31.38 40.89
C PRO A 48 18.03 -32.03 42.28
N PRO A 49 17.53 -31.33 43.33
CA PRO A 49 16.06 -31.27 43.58
C PRO A 49 15.57 -29.90 44.17
N THR A 50 14.35 -29.44 43.82
CA THR A 50 13.12 -29.46 44.68
C THR A 50 13.26 -28.58 45.94
N VAL A 51 12.41 -27.58 46.21
CA VAL A 51 11.07 -27.72 46.83
C VAL A 51 10.15 -26.53 46.48
N GLU A 52 8.87 -26.86 46.35
CA GLU A 52 7.67 -26.06 46.02
C GLU A 52 7.13 -25.18 47.21
N PRO A 53 5.84 -24.74 47.26
CA PRO A 53 5.46 -23.33 47.32
C PRO A 53 4.79 -22.93 48.65
N VAL A 54 4.67 -21.62 48.94
CA VAL A 54 3.84 -21.13 50.04
C VAL A 54 2.69 -20.27 49.51
N LYS A 55 1.48 -20.68 49.90
CA LYS A 55 0.16 -20.16 49.56
C LYS A 55 -0.26 -18.97 50.42
N GLU A 56 -1.26 -18.25 49.89
CA GLU A 56 -2.41 -17.58 50.54
C GLU A 56 -2.17 -16.63 51.73
N ASP A 57 -2.70 -15.40 51.64
CA ASP A 57 -4.00 -15.07 52.27
C ASP A 57 -4.50 -13.66 51.85
N VAL A 58 -5.75 -13.36 52.20
CA VAL A 58 -6.78 -12.55 51.53
C VAL A 58 -6.95 -11.16 52.22
N PRO A 59 -7.50 -10.10 51.57
CA PRO A 59 -7.60 -8.76 52.16
C PRO A 59 -8.85 -8.55 53.03
N PRO A 60 -8.86 -7.55 53.94
CA PRO A 60 -10.10 -7.05 54.54
C PRO A 60 -10.58 -5.71 53.97
N ALA A 61 -11.90 -5.58 54.04
CA ALA A 61 -12.78 -4.58 53.45
C ALA A 61 -12.95 -3.27 54.25
N VAL A 62 -13.27 -2.20 53.51
CA VAL A 62 -14.30 -1.14 53.74
C VAL A 62 -14.43 -0.53 55.14
N GLN A 63 -14.28 0.81 55.22
CA GLN A 63 -15.19 1.66 56.02
C GLN A 63 -15.50 3.00 55.32
N VAL A 64 -16.80 3.22 55.13
CA VAL A 64 -17.46 4.46 54.72
C VAL A 64 -17.90 5.17 56.01
N VAL A 65 -17.56 6.45 56.20
CA VAL A 65 -18.22 7.30 57.20
C VAL A 65 -18.50 8.68 56.61
N SER A 66 -19.77 9.04 56.75
CA SER A 66 -20.49 10.16 56.16
C SER A 66 -20.21 11.52 56.82
N GLU A 67 -20.50 12.55 56.03
CA GLU A 67 -20.34 14.00 56.23
C GLU A 67 -21.33 14.63 57.21
N GLU A 68 -21.03 15.85 57.67
CA GLU A 68 -22.01 16.96 57.72
C GLU A 68 -21.33 18.32 57.46
N PRO A 69 -21.82 19.16 56.52
CA PRO A 69 -21.56 20.59 56.57
C PRO A 69 -22.78 21.44 56.96
N LYS A 70 -22.46 22.47 57.75
CA LYS A 70 -23.31 23.49 58.36
C LYS A 70 -23.82 24.52 57.35
N LYS A 71 -25.10 24.88 57.48
CA LYS A 71 -25.91 25.82 56.68
C LYS A 71 -25.24 27.19 56.44
N GLU A 72 -25.02 27.50 55.16
CA GLU A 72 -24.52 28.77 54.61
C GLU A 72 -25.66 29.64 54.03
N ASN A 73 -25.48 30.94 54.14
CA ASN A 73 -26.30 32.06 53.67
C ASN A 73 -26.56 32.03 52.15
N GLY A 74 -27.75 31.53 51.79
CA GLY A 74 -28.24 31.29 50.42
C GLY A 74 -28.32 32.48 49.46
N TRP A 75 -27.94 33.70 49.87
CA TRP A 75 -27.71 34.77 48.89
C TRP A 75 -26.46 34.45 48.06
N LEU A 76 -25.35 33.99 48.66
CA LEU A 76 -24.08 33.75 47.96
C LEU A 76 -24.19 32.70 46.83
N TRP A 77 -25.12 31.75 46.93
CA TRP A 77 -25.38 30.80 45.84
C TRP A 77 -26.08 31.43 44.63
N ILE A 78 -26.84 32.51 44.82
CA ILE A 78 -27.59 33.17 43.74
C ILE A 78 -26.63 33.89 42.78
N LEU A 79 -25.59 34.57 43.28
CA LEU A 79 -24.60 35.22 42.42
C LEU A 79 -23.62 34.24 41.77
N VAL A 80 -23.31 33.10 42.39
CA VAL A 80 -22.54 32.03 41.75
C VAL A 80 -23.36 31.39 40.63
N ALA A 81 -24.66 31.13 40.87
CA ALA A 81 -25.58 30.64 39.84
C ALA A 81 -25.78 31.65 38.69
N PHE A 82 -25.82 32.95 38.98
CA PHE A 82 -25.96 33.99 37.96
C PHE A 82 -24.71 34.10 37.06
N VAL A 83 -23.50 34.03 37.64
CA VAL A 83 -22.25 34.07 36.86
C VAL A 83 -22.07 32.80 36.02
N LEU A 84 -22.39 31.61 36.55
CA LEU A 84 -22.40 30.36 35.79
C LEU A 84 -23.47 30.38 34.67
N GLY A 85 -24.67 30.89 34.95
CA GLY A 85 -25.75 31.04 33.96
C GLY A 85 -25.39 32.00 32.83
N ALA A 86 -24.70 33.10 33.11
CA ALA A 86 -24.25 34.06 32.11
C ALA A 86 -23.15 33.47 31.19
N LEU A 87 -22.24 32.64 31.72
CA LEU A 87 -21.22 31.95 30.92
C LEU A 87 -21.83 30.87 30.01
N VAL A 88 -22.81 30.09 30.48
CA VAL A 88 -23.51 29.10 29.64
C VAL A 88 -24.41 29.77 28.60
N GLY A 89 -25.08 30.87 28.96
CA GLY A 89 -25.94 31.63 28.05
C GLY A 89 -25.19 32.29 26.89
N THR A 90 -23.96 32.76 27.12
CA THR A 90 -23.14 33.41 26.07
C THR A 90 -22.59 32.41 25.05
N VAL A 91 -22.14 31.22 25.48
CA VAL A 91 -21.71 30.14 24.56
C VAL A 91 -22.89 29.59 23.75
N SER A 92 -24.02 29.32 24.42
CA SER A 92 -25.23 28.81 23.77
C SER A 92 -25.82 29.83 22.78
N GLY A 93 -25.83 31.12 23.14
CA GLY A 93 -26.28 32.20 22.27
C GLY A 93 -25.39 32.40 21.03
N TYR A 94 -24.06 32.24 21.16
CA TYR A 94 -23.14 32.32 20.02
C TYR A 94 -23.33 31.14 19.04
N LEU A 95 -23.57 29.93 19.54
CA LEU A 95 -23.87 28.76 18.69
C LEU A 95 -25.22 28.89 17.98
N VAL A 96 -26.26 29.39 18.66
CA VAL A 96 -27.59 29.61 18.06
C VAL A 96 -27.58 30.76 17.05
N ALA A 97 -26.83 31.84 17.31
CA ALA A 97 -26.69 32.93 16.34
C ALA A 97 -25.97 32.49 15.04
N LYS A 98 -25.06 31.51 15.11
CA LYS A 98 -24.40 30.93 13.94
C LYS A 98 -25.33 29.99 13.14
N THR A 99 -26.27 29.31 13.80
CA THR A 99 -27.22 28.38 13.16
C THR A 99 -28.49 29.04 12.64
N GLN A 100 -28.89 30.21 13.16
CA GLN A 100 -30.06 30.95 12.63
C GLN A 100 -29.84 31.58 11.25
N LYS A 101 -28.59 31.70 10.78
CA LYS A 101 -28.31 32.13 9.40
C LYS A 101 -28.64 31.06 8.34
N LEU A 102 -29.09 29.86 8.75
CA LEU A 102 -29.47 28.75 7.86
C LEU A 102 -30.96 28.36 7.88
N GLN A 103 -31.82 28.98 8.70
CA GLN A 103 -33.21 28.53 8.89
C GLN A 103 -34.29 29.30 8.12
N ASN A 104 -33.91 30.11 7.14
CA ASN A 104 -34.86 30.78 6.23
C ASN A 104 -34.94 30.13 4.83
N ALA A 105 -34.79 28.80 4.73
CA ALA A 105 -35.13 28.05 3.52
C ALA A 105 -36.27 27.07 3.81
N LYS A 106 -37.49 27.56 3.62
CA LYS A 106 -38.75 26.82 3.69
C LYS A 106 -38.82 25.82 2.52
N THR A 107 -39.09 24.55 2.84
CA THR A 107 -39.67 23.51 1.97
C THR A 107 -39.12 23.41 0.54
N GLN A 108 -38.11 22.56 0.35
CA GLN A 108 -37.96 21.82 -0.91
C GLN A 108 -37.85 20.34 -0.58
N THR A 109 -38.72 19.57 -1.20
CA THR A 109 -38.65 18.11 -1.34
C THR A 109 -37.20 17.68 -1.55
N THR A 110 -36.68 16.85 -0.66
CA THR A 110 -35.39 16.17 -0.84
C THR A 110 -35.50 15.23 -2.05
N VAL A 111 -35.28 15.77 -3.24
CA VAL A 111 -34.72 14.97 -4.33
C VAL A 111 -33.30 14.70 -3.87
N ALA A 112 -32.97 13.43 -3.64
CA ALA A 112 -31.61 13.01 -3.36
C ALA A 112 -30.69 13.65 -4.41
N GLN A 113 -29.89 14.61 -3.98
CA GLN A 113 -28.87 15.22 -4.81
C GLN A 113 -27.84 14.10 -4.99
N THR A 114 -27.96 13.37 -6.08
CA THR A 114 -26.91 12.48 -6.54
C THR A 114 -25.69 13.37 -6.71
N SER A 115 -24.76 13.28 -5.76
CA SER A 115 -23.38 13.72 -5.99
C SER A 115 -23.02 13.21 -7.38
N PRO A 116 -22.48 14.05 -8.30
CA PRO A 116 -21.98 13.52 -9.54
C PRO A 116 -20.97 12.44 -9.16
N THR A 117 -21.33 11.18 -9.38
CA THR A 117 -20.36 10.11 -9.54
C THR A 117 -19.31 10.67 -10.48
N PRO A 118 -18.01 10.58 -10.17
CA PRO A 118 -16.98 11.02 -11.11
C PRO A 118 -17.34 10.39 -12.45
N SER A 119 -17.70 11.25 -13.41
CA SER A 119 -17.89 10.80 -14.78
C SER A 119 -16.61 10.09 -15.15
N PRO A 120 -16.64 8.86 -15.71
CA PRO A 120 -15.43 8.26 -16.20
C PRO A 120 -14.78 9.29 -17.13
N SER A 121 -13.62 9.80 -16.71
CA SER A 121 -12.73 10.53 -17.60
C SER A 121 -12.61 9.66 -18.85
N PRO A 122 -12.65 10.22 -20.08
CA PRO A 122 -12.49 9.42 -21.29
C PRO A 122 -11.31 8.49 -21.06
N ALA A 123 -11.60 7.20 -20.96
CA ALA A 123 -10.58 6.19 -20.83
C ALA A 123 -9.84 6.23 -22.16
N THR A 124 -8.79 7.05 -22.23
CA THR A 124 -7.67 6.73 -23.08
C THR A 124 -7.29 5.33 -22.63
N ASP A 125 -7.66 4.34 -23.44
CA ASP A 125 -7.49 2.92 -23.14
C ASP A 125 -5.97 2.65 -23.21
N VAL A 126 -5.27 3.03 -22.15
CA VAL A 126 -3.84 2.83 -21.98
C VAL A 126 -3.66 1.33 -21.75
N LYS A 127 -2.98 0.66 -22.68
CA LYS A 127 -2.70 -0.77 -22.53
C LYS A 127 -1.39 -0.96 -21.80
N ARG A 128 -1.39 -1.86 -20.82
CA ARG A 128 -0.19 -2.27 -20.06
C ARG A 128 0.96 -2.73 -20.97
N ALA A 129 0.63 -3.41 -22.06
CA ALA A 129 1.60 -3.91 -23.04
C ALA A 129 2.30 -2.81 -23.86
N ASP A 130 1.69 -1.62 -23.94
CA ASP A 130 2.24 -0.48 -24.67
C ASP A 130 3.13 0.40 -23.76
N LEU A 131 3.18 0.11 -22.44
CA LEU A 131 3.92 0.89 -21.45
C LEU A 131 5.30 0.33 -21.17
N LYS A 132 6.29 1.23 -21.14
CA LYS A 132 7.64 0.92 -20.69
C LYS A 132 7.83 1.36 -19.24
N VAL A 133 7.98 0.39 -18.35
CA VAL A 133 7.99 0.61 -16.89
C VAL A 133 9.35 0.24 -16.32
N GLN A 134 9.86 1.08 -15.42
CA GLN A 134 11.04 0.76 -14.61
C GLN A 134 10.62 0.56 -13.16
N VAL A 135 11.14 -0.48 -12.54
CA VAL A 135 11.00 -0.73 -11.10
C VAL A 135 12.36 -0.57 -10.44
N LEU A 136 12.45 0.32 -9.46
CA LEU A 136 13.65 0.61 -8.71
C LEU A 136 13.49 0.11 -7.27
N ASN A 137 14.50 -0.58 -6.76
CA ASN A 137 14.55 -1.02 -5.38
C ASN A 137 15.14 0.09 -4.49
N GLY A 138 14.30 0.75 -3.70
CA GLY A 138 14.70 1.67 -2.64
C GLY A 138 14.42 1.13 -1.24
N SER A 139 13.96 -0.12 -1.10
CA SER A 139 13.53 -0.68 0.19
C SER A 139 14.65 -1.28 1.03
N GLY A 140 15.84 -1.42 0.44
CA GLY A 140 16.95 -2.18 1.02
C GLY A 140 16.74 -3.71 1.02
N VAL A 141 15.58 -4.20 0.55
CA VAL A 141 15.28 -5.64 0.51
C VAL A 141 15.80 -6.25 -0.79
N ALA A 142 16.74 -7.19 -0.70
CA ALA A 142 17.30 -7.86 -1.86
C ALA A 142 16.21 -8.58 -2.68
N GLY A 143 16.17 -8.29 -3.99
CA GLY A 143 15.21 -8.90 -4.92
C GLY A 143 13.82 -8.28 -4.96
N ALA A 144 13.54 -7.21 -4.21
CA ALA A 144 12.22 -6.56 -4.21
C ALA A 144 11.80 -6.08 -5.61
N ALA A 145 12.68 -5.38 -6.34
CA ALA A 145 12.38 -4.94 -7.70
C ALA A 145 12.14 -6.10 -8.68
N ALA A 146 12.82 -7.25 -8.50
CA ALA A 146 12.61 -8.43 -9.33
C ALA A 146 11.23 -9.07 -9.07
N LYS A 147 10.81 -9.11 -7.80
CA LYS A 147 9.47 -9.58 -7.41
C LYS A 147 8.38 -8.69 -7.99
N ALA A 148 8.50 -7.37 -7.81
CA ALA A 148 7.56 -6.40 -8.36
C ALA A 148 7.51 -6.45 -9.90
N LYS A 149 8.66 -6.59 -10.56
CA LYS A 149 8.73 -6.82 -12.01
C LYS A 149 7.90 -8.04 -12.42
N THR A 150 8.08 -9.17 -11.75
CA THR A 150 7.36 -10.41 -12.05
C THR A 150 5.85 -10.24 -11.86
N MET A 151 5.44 -9.50 -10.83
CA MET A 151 4.04 -9.14 -10.59
C MET A 151 3.46 -8.32 -11.75
N LEU A 152 4.16 -7.26 -12.17
CA LEU A 152 3.73 -6.42 -13.29
C LEU A 152 3.67 -7.21 -14.62
N GLU A 153 4.66 -8.05 -14.90
CA GLU A 153 4.61 -8.94 -16.07
C GLU A 153 3.38 -9.87 -16.02
N GLY A 154 3.01 -10.35 -14.84
CA GLY A 154 1.78 -11.14 -14.62
C GLY A 154 0.48 -10.37 -14.89
N LEU A 155 0.48 -9.05 -14.74
CA LEU A 155 -0.65 -8.16 -15.06
C LEU A 155 -0.72 -7.77 -16.55
N GLY A 156 0.30 -8.12 -17.34
CA GLY A 156 0.35 -7.89 -18.79
C GLY A 156 1.22 -6.71 -19.23
N TYR A 157 2.11 -6.22 -18.37
CA TYR A 157 3.18 -5.31 -18.79
C TYR A 157 4.27 -6.09 -19.52
N VAL A 158 4.71 -5.60 -20.69
CA VAL A 158 5.66 -6.33 -21.55
C VAL A 158 7.09 -5.81 -21.41
N ASP A 159 7.27 -4.51 -21.24
CA ASP A 159 8.59 -3.87 -21.12
C ASP A 159 8.80 -3.37 -19.69
N VAL A 160 9.24 -4.29 -18.82
CA VAL A 160 9.52 -4.00 -17.41
C VAL A 160 11.01 -4.18 -17.11
N ALA A 161 11.67 -3.09 -16.74
CA ALA A 161 13.04 -3.09 -16.24
C ALA A 161 13.05 -3.14 -14.71
N ALA A 162 14.04 -3.81 -14.13
CA ALA A 162 14.28 -3.81 -12.68
C ALA A 162 15.68 -3.25 -12.39
N GLY A 163 15.81 -2.43 -11.35
CA GLY A 163 17.06 -1.80 -10.94
C GLY A 163 17.08 -1.42 -9.47
N ASN A 164 18.11 -0.69 -9.06
CA ASN A 164 18.22 -0.10 -7.72
C ASN A 164 17.93 1.39 -7.81
N ALA A 165 17.30 1.94 -6.77
CA ALA A 165 17.13 3.38 -6.63
C ALA A 165 18.44 4.03 -6.14
N ASP A 166 18.57 5.34 -6.32
CA ASP A 166 19.73 6.13 -5.88
C ASP A 166 19.74 6.43 -4.36
N GLY A 167 18.90 5.73 -3.58
CA GLY A 167 18.79 5.89 -2.13
C GLY A 167 17.73 4.98 -1.53
N ASP A 168 17.56 5.10 -0.21
CA ASP A 168 16.53 4.39 0.54
C ASP A 168 15.24 5.21 0.57
N PHE A 169 14.12 4.56 0.32
CA PHE A 169 12.78 5.15 0.28
C PHE A 169 11.93 4.51 1.38
N ALA A 170 11.10 5.28 2.07
CA ALA A 170 10.22 4.76 3.11
C ALA A 170 8.88 4.26 2.54
N GLU A 171 8.35 4.96 1.53
CA GLU A 171 7.08 4.63 0.88
C GLU A 171 7.34 4.32 -0.60
N THR A 172 6.41 3.60 -1.23
CA THR A 172 6.50 3.33 -2.67
C THR A 172 6.03 4.55 -3.46
N GLU A 173 6.91 5.07 -4.32
CA GLU A 173 6.63 6.24 -5.15
C GLU A 173 6.39 5.83 -6.61
N ILE A 174 5.43 6.48 -7.26
CA ILE A 174 5.14 6.29 -8.69
C ILE A 174 5.39 7.61 -9.40
N ALA A 175 6.38 7.61 -10.29
CA ALA A 175 6.71 8.74 -11.15
C ALA A 175 6.22 8.49 -12.58
N VAL A 176 5.49 9.45 -13.16
CA VAL A 176 5.09 9.43 -14.57
C VAL A 176 5.42 10.75 -15.24
N LYS A 177 5.52 10.73 -16.57
CA LYS A 177 5.68 11.96 -17.35
C LYS A 177 4.47 12.89 -17.19
N ASP A 178 4.72 14.19 -17.23
CA ASP A 178 3.67 15.20 -17.12
C ASP A 178 2.59 15.01 -18.20
N GLY A 179 1.32 15.11 -17.78
CA GLY A 179 0.16 14.89 -18.65
C GLY A 179 -0.25 13.43 -18.84
N GLN A 180 0.50 12.45 -18.29
CA GLN A 180 0.16 11.03 -18.35
C GLN A 180 -0.70 10.54 -17.17
N THR A 181 -1.75 11.30 -16.82
CA THR A 181 -2.63 10.94 -15.68
C THR A 181 -3.26 9.56 -15.83
N ALA A 182 -3.64 9.15 -17.04
CA ALA A 182 -4.19 7.82 -17.28
C ALA A 182 -3.18 6.69 -17.00
N VAL A 183 -1.89 6.91 -17.25
CA VAL A 183 -0.81 5.96 -16.93
C VAL A 183 -0.63 5.88 -15.42
N TYR A 184 -0.59 7.02 -14.74
CA TYR A 184 -0.48 7.06 -13.28
C TYR A 184 -1.61 6.30 -12.59
N GLU A 185 -2.87 6.57 -12.96
CA GLU A 185 -4.02 5.91 -12.35
C GLU A 185 -4.03 4.40 -12.62
N LEU A 186 -3.60 3.97 -13.82
CA LEU A 186 -3.49 2.55 -14.16
C LEU A 186 -2.41 1.86 -13.30
N VAL A 187 -1.21 2.43 -13.25
CA VAL A 187 -0.08 1.85 -12.49
C VAL A 187 -0.38 1.89 -11.00
N LYS A 188 -0.93 2.99 -10.48
CA LYS A 188 -1.37 3.12 -9.10
C LYS A 188 -2.34 2.01 -8.73
N LYS A 189 -3.38 1.80 -9.55
CA LYS A 189 -4.37 0.76 -9.31
C LYS A 189 -3.78 -0.65 -9.29
N ASP A 190 -2.76 -0.90 -10.10
CA ASP A 190 -2.12 -2.20 -10.21
C ASP A 190 -1.13 -2.47 -9.04
N VAL A 191 -0.62 -1.43 -8.41
CA VAL A 191 0.41 -1.52 -7.36
C VAL A 191 -0.16 -1.30 -5.95
N GLU A 192 -1.26 -0.55 -5.80
CA GLU A 192 -1.86 -0.20 -4.50
C GLU A 192 -2.36 -1.41 -3.68
N ASP A 193 -2.59 -2.56 -4.34
CA ASP A 193 -3.01 -3.79 -3.67
C ASP A 193 -1.86 -4.51 -2.95
N GLU A 194 -0.61 -4.30 -3.39
CA GLU A 194 0.57 -4.99 -2.83
C GLU A 194 1.54 -4.06 -2.10
N TYR A 195 1.45 -2.74 -2.30
CA TYR A 195 2.39 -1.77 -1.73
C TYR A 195 1.69 -0.53 -1.16
N THR A 196 2.27 0.01 -0.10
CA THR A 196 1.92 1.30 0.50
C THR A 196 2.50 2.44 -0.34
N LEU A 197 1.60 3.17 -1.00
CA LEU A 197 1.96 4.25 -1.90
C LEU A 197 2.09 5.59 -1.17
N ALA A 198 3.04 6.40 -1.63
CA ALA A 198 3.17 7.78 -1.23
C ALA A 198 1.90 8.59 -1.58
N THR A 199 1.59 9.59 -0.76
CA THR A 199 0.38 10.41 -0.93
C THR A 199 0.46 11.29 -2.20
N GLU A 200 1.67 11.64 -2.63
CA GLU A 200 1.91 12.50 -3.79
C GLU A 200 2.47 11.71 -4.96
N ALA A 201 2.02 12.05 -6.17
CA ALA A 201 2.58 11.52 -7.40
C ALA A 201 3.93 12.20 -7.68
N ALA A 202 4.95 11.42 -8.02
CA ALA A 202 6.20 11.97 -8.49
C ALA A 202 6.09 12.34 -9.98
N SER A 203 6.84 13.36 -10.41
CA SER A 203 6.96 13.72 -11.83
C SER A 203 8.24 13.09 -12.39
N LEU A 204 8.13 12.52 -13.58
CA LEU A 204 9.25 11.95 -14.33
C LEU A 204 9.70 12.91 -15.43
N ASP A 205 11.01 12.99 -15.63
CA ASP A 205 11.60 13.78 -16.70
C ASP A 205 11.03 13.42 -18.09
N ALA A 206 10.76 14.41 -18.91
CA ALA A 206 10.16 14.23 -20.24
C ALA A 206 11.09 13.46 -21.19
N ASP A 207 12.41 13.57 -21.00
CA ASP A 207 13.44 12.89 -21.78
C ASP A 207 13.71 11.46 -21.27
N SER A 208 13.01 11.01 -20.22
CA SER A 208 13.12 9.64 -19.71
C SER A 208 12.74 8.60 -20.76
N ASP A 209 13.53 7.53 -20.81
CA ASP A 209 13.28 6.36 -21.65
C ASP A 209 12.06 5.53 -21.22
N TYR A 210 11.46 5.83 -20.07
CA TYR A 210 10.35 5.09 -19.47
C TYR A 210 9.09 5.96 -19.39
N ASP A 211 7.92 5.34 -19.40
CA ASP A 211 6.63 6.01 -19.24
C ASP A 211 6.24 6.15 -17.76
N ALA A 212 6.65 5.17 -16.96
CA ALA A 212 6.48 5.14 -15.51
C ALA A 212 7.73 4.56 -14.83
N VAL A 213 8.08 5.13 -13.68
CA VAL A 213 9.11 4.62 -12.77
C VAL A 213 8.45 4.37 -11.42
N ILE A 214 8.59 3.16 -10.90
CA ILE A 214 8.07 2.75 -9.59
C ILE A 214 9.26 2.53 -8.68
N THR A 215 9.37 3.32 -7.61
CA THR A 215 10.43 3.18 -6.62
C THR A 215 9.86 2.53 -5.37
N LEU A 216 10.30 1.32 -5.06
CA LEU A 216 9.79 0.54 -3.92
C LEU A 216 10.40 1.05 -2.60
N GLY A 217 9.55 1.30 -1.61
CA GLY A 217 9.94 1.72 -0.27
C GLY A 217 10.13 0.57 0.73
N ALA A 218 10.85 0.85 1.81
CA ALA A 218 11.04 0.01 2.99
C ALA A 218 9.78 0.09 3.87
N GLU A 219 8.77 -0.70 3.51
CA GLU A 219 7.53 -0.82 4.27
C GLU A 219 7.72 -1.35 5.71
#